data_AF-A0A7Y2HZ77-F1
#
_entry.id   AF-A0A7Y2HZ77-F1
#
_cell.length_a   1.000
_cell.length_b   1.000
_cell.length_c   1.000
_cell.angle_alpha   90.00
_cell.angle_beta   90.00
_cell.angle_gamma   90.00
#
_symmetry.space_group_name_H-M   'P 1'
#
loop_
_entity.id
_entity.type
_entity.pdbx_description
1 polymer ?
#
loop_
_entity_poly.entity_id
_entity_poly.type
_entity_poly.pdbx_seq_one_letter_code
_entity_poly.pdbx_strand_id
1 'polypeptide(L)'
;MITPTPTPPPSPTPGLLVHLETFGCQMNELDSELVRGQLQALGYRFTDDAESADVLLLNTCSVREQAENKALSRVGLAGVAKREGRELIVGLIGCLAEREGARLLSRYPQIDLLCGPGELDRLPLLLDNAVKSGVVERHDRYALQGNRTRRSRTLAAAEDNLELLDLSRVFDPDRGPAGGRTAYVRITRGCNKFCTYCVVPNTRGPEVHRPPEAIVEECRRLADAGVIEVTLLGQTVNHYVYTHGAAVTVDGRPAPQVGPGAAAFRDRNGPRGARTTSFADLLHLIHEAAPEIRRVRFVTSFPRDFGDDILQVMADSPRICRYLHVPAQSGSDTVLKRMNRGYTRGVYLEFIERARAILPDVCIAGDIIVGFCGEREEEYEETRTLMEAVRFKNNFIFKYSPRPGTAAFERLPDDVPEAVKRRRNNELLALQAEISASVHAEWVGRTVDVFVEQVSGHRSARPAGGVELGWDPPVARTQLSGRTGGDLIAVFDAPPGVSPEELVGRIVPVEVRSSGPLILRGDLAPAPAGMG
;
A
#
# COMPACT_ATOMS: atom_id res chain seq x y z
N MET A 1 19.88 -1.56 -51.69
CA MET A 1 18.93 -1.25 -50.60
C MET A 1 19.69 -1.39 -49.29
N ILE A 2 20.05 -0.27 -48.69
CA ILE A 2 20.79 -0.22 -47.42
C ILE A 2 19.74 -0.38 -46.32
N THR A 3 19.76 -1.51 -45.62
CA THR A 3 18.96 -1.73 -44.41
C THR A 3 19.37 -0.70 -43.35
N PRO A 4 18.44 0.05 -42.73
CA PRO A 4 18.78 0.96 -41.66
C PRO A 4 19.27 0.15 -40.46
N THR A 5 20.49 0.43 -40.04
CA THR A 5 21.09 -0.06 -38.79
C THR A 5 20.21 0.42 -37.62
N PRO A 6 19.83 -0.44 -36.66
CA PRO A 6 19.12 0.02 -35.47
C PRO A 6 19.96 1.05 -34.73
N THR A 7 19.38 2.21 -34.47
CA THR A 7 19.97 3.29 -33.69
C THR A 7 20.33 2.76 -32.29
N PRO A 8 21.57 2.94 -31.80
CA PRO A 8 21.91 2.56 -30.44
C PRO A 8 21.03 3.33 -29.44
N PRO A 9 20.71 2.75 -28.27
CA PRO A 9 19.98 3.46 -27.22
C PRO A 9 20.73 4.75 -26.85
N PRO A 10 20.02 5.85 -26.52
CA PRO A 10 20.66 7.10 -26.16
C PRO A 10 21.60 6.87 -24.97
N SER A 11 22.82 7.42 -25.07
CA SER A 11 23.78 7.47 -23.98
C SER A 11 23.18 8.15 -22.75
N PRO A 12 23.40 7.64 -21.52
CA PRO A 12 22.79 8.17 -20.31
C PRO A 12 23.23 9.63 -20.07
N THR A 13 22.25 10.49 -19.82
CA THR A 13 22.41 11.87 -19.36
C THR A 13 23.27 11.90 -18.08
N PRO A 14 24.20 12.86 -17.91
CA PRO A 14 25.11 12.87 -16.76
C PRO A 14 24.34 12.92 -15.42
N GLY A 15 24.39 11.82 -14.67
CA GLY A 15 24.30 11.70 -13.20
C GLY A 15 23.32 12.60 -12.42
N LEU A 16 22.20 13.02 -13.02
CA LEU A 16 21.23 13.94 -12.42
C LEU A 16 20.74 13.41 -11.06
N LEU A 17 20.65 14.32 -10.09
CA LEU A 17 20.16 14.04 -8.75
C LEU A 17 18.64 14.15 -8.70
N VAL A 18 18.00 13.06 -8.30
CA VAL A 18 16.55 12.94 -8.17
C VAL A 18 16.18 12.94 -6.70
N HIS A 19 15.30 13.85 -6.31
CA HIS A 19 14.57 13.77 -5.04
C HIS A 19 13.16 13.25 -5.31
N LEU A 20 12.81 12.10 -4.75
CA LEU A 20 11.51 11.45 -4.91
C LEU A 20 10.78 11.43 -3.56
N GLU A 21 9.71 12.25 -3.45
CA GLU A 21 8.87 12.33 -2.26
C GLU A 21 7.55 11.58 -2.51
N THR A 22 7.26 10.58 -1.68
CA THR A 22 6.04 9.78 -1.77
C THR A 22 4.98 10.29 -0.78
N PHE A 23 3.76 10.47 -1.27
CA PHE A 23 2.58 10.79 -0.46
C PHE A 23 1.45 9.81 -0.78
N GLY A 24 1.00 9.02 0.19
CA GLY A 24 -0.23 8.25 -0.01
C GLY A 24 -0.27 6.92 0.71
N CYS A 25 -0.25 5.85 -0.10
CA CYS A 25 -0.47 4.48 0.35
C CYS A 25 0.68 3.55 -0.08
N GLN A 26 0.63 2.30 0.35
CA GLN A 26 1.62 1.27 0.06
C GLN A 26 1.82 1.03 -1.44
N MET A 27 0.77 1.23 -2.25
CA MET A 27 0.91 1.18 -3.71
C MET A 27 1.81 2.32 -4.23
N ASN A 28 1.72 3.53 -3.66
CA ASN A 28 2.60 4.63 -4.04
C ASN A 28 4.04 4.36 -3.60
N GLU A 29 4.27 3.75 -2.43
CA GLU A 29 5.61 3.35 -2.01
C GLU A 29 6.23 2.34 -2.97
N LEU A 30 5.46 1.33 -3.39
CA LEU A 30 5.89 0.40 -4.42
C LEU A 30 6.16 1.11 -5.76
N ASP A 31 5.24 1.94 -6.22
CA ASP A 31 5.38 2.70 -7.47
C ASP A 31 6.69 3.55 -7.43
N SER A 32 6.99 4.19 -6.29
CA SER A 32 8.24 4.95 -6.08
C SER A 32 9.49 4.08 -6.09
N GLU A 33 9.43 2.88 -5.52
CA GLU A 33 10.54 1.94 -5.56
C GLU A 33 10.86 1.44 -6.96
N LEU A 34 9.83 1.14 -7.76
CA LEU A 34 10.00 0.73 -9.16
C LEU A 34 10.60 1.85 -9.99
N VAL A 35 10.09 3.07 -9.83
CA VAL A 35 10.63 4.26 -10.48
C VAL A 35 12.10 4.45 -10.10
N ARG A 36 12.44 4.30 -8.82
CA ARG A 36 13.83 4.41 -8.35
C ARG A 36 14.75 3.41 -9.03
N GLY A 37 14.39 2.13 -9.03
CA GLY A 37 15.20 1.08 -9.67
C GLY A 37 15.36 1.30 -11.18
N GLN A 38 14.30 1.71 -11.86
CA GLN A 38 14.33 2.01 -13.30
C GLN A 38 15.26 3.19 -13.62
N LEU A 39 15.18 4.28 -12.86
CA LEU A 39 16.02 5.46 -13.07
C LEU A 39 17.48 5.21 -12.68
N GLN A 40 17.74 4.47 -11.59
CA GLN A 40 19.10 4.05 -11.23
C GLN A 40 19.76 3.21 -12.34
N ALA A 41 19.02 2.28 -12.94
CA ALA A 41 19.50 1.49 -14.07
C ALA A 41 19.86 2.34 -15.31
N LEU A 42 19.29 3.54 -15.41
CA LEU A 42 19.56 4.52 -16.48
C LEU A 42 20.60 5.57 -16.07
N GLY A 43 21.22 5.46 -14.89
CA GLY A 43 22.32 6.32 -14.44
C GLY A 43 21.91 7.54 -13.61
N TYR A 44 20.63 7.67 -13.24
CA TYR A 44 20.20 8.70 -12.29
C TYR A 44 20.66 8.37 -10.87
N ARG A 45 20.94 9.40 -10.07
CA ARG A 45 21.29 9.26 -8.65
C ARG A 45 20.18 9.84 -7.78
N PHE A 46 20.03 9.35 -6.56
CA PHE A 46 18.99 9.84 -5.65
C PHE A 46 19.59 10.60 -4.46
N THR A 47 18.87 11.62 -4.00
CA THR A 47 19.21 12.42 -2.83
C THR A 47 17.99 12.56 -1.92
N ASP A 48 18.22 12.53 -0.60
CA ASP A 48 17.18 12.83 0.40
C ASP A 48 17.02 14.35 0.63
N ASP A 49 17.94 15.15 0.08
CA ASP A 49 17.87 16.60 0.12
C ASP A 49 17.20 17.15 -1.15
N ALA A 50 16.02 17.74 -0.97
CA ALA A 50 15.26 18.37 -2.05
C ALA A 50 15.94 19.62 -2.62
N GLU A 51 16.86 20.26 -1.89
CA GLU A 51 17.54 21.50 -2.33
C GLU A 51 18.68 21.23 -3.32
N SER A 52 19.33 20.07 -3.23
CA SER A 52 20.41 19.65 -4.15
C SER A 52 19.93 18.92 -5.41
N ALA A 53 18.63 18.62 -5.53
CA ALA A 53 18.10 17.84 -6.64
C ALA A 53 17.99 18.64 -7.96
N ASP A 54 18.31 17.97 -9.07
CA ASP A 54 18.03 18.45 -10.44
C ASP A 54 16.60 18.06 -10.89
N VAL A 55 16.07 16.98 -10.31
CA VAL A 55 14.72 16.47 -10.58
C VAL A 55 13.97 16.27 -9.26
N LEU A 56 12.84 16.95 -9.10
CA LEU A 56 11.88 16.73 -8.02
C LEU A 56 10.71 15.89 -8.56
N LEU A 57 10.63 14.64 -8.13
CA LEU A 57 9.49 13.76 -8.40
C LEU A 57 8.59 13.67 -7.17
N LEU A 58 7.30 13.94 -7.37
CA LEU A 58 6.29 13.84 -6.32
C LEU A 58 5.33 12.71 -6.70
N ASN A 59 5.33 11.60 -5.96
CA ASN A 59 4.39 10.52 -6.16
C ASN A 59 3.22 10.66 -5.20
N THR A 60 2.00 10.91 -5.70
CA THR A 60 0.88 11.21 -4.81
C THR A 60 -0.42 10.46 -5.11
N CYS A 61 -1.13 10.11 -4.04
CA CYS A 61 -2.44 9.49 -4.06
C CYS A 61 -3.56 10.51 -4.32
N SER A 62 -4.66 10.07 -4.95
CA SER A 62 -5.86 10.87 -5.22
C SER A 62 -7.06 10.51 -4.33
N VAL A 63 -6.82 9.64 -3.32
CA VAL A 63 -7.86 9.12 -2.42
C VAL A 63 -7.92 9.97 -1.15
N ARG A 64 -6.76 10.36 -0.61
CA ARG A 64 -6.63 11.11 0.64
C ARG A 64 -6.32 12.57 0.36
N GLU A 65 -7.20 13.46 0.79
CA GLU A 65 -7.10 14.91 0.56
C GLU A 65 -5.80 15.52 1.06
N GLN A 66 -5.36 15.10 2.26
CA GLN A 66 -4.11 15.60 2.85
C GLN A 66 -2.88 15.24 2.01
N ALA A 67 -2.88 14.09 1.32
CA ALA A 67 -1.78 13.70 0.45
C ALA A 67 -1.73 14.59 -0.80
N GLU A 68 -2.88 14.94 -1.37
CA GLU A 68 -2.98 15.89 -2.48
C GLU A 68 -2.48 17.27 -2.06
N ASN A 69 -2.98 17.79 -0.94
CA ASN A 69 -2.61 19.11 -0.45
C ASN A 69 -1.09 19.23 -0.20
N LYS A 70 -0.46 18.22 0.42
CA LYS A 70 0.99 18.20 0.64
C LYS A 70 1.77 18.22 -0.67
N ALA A 71 1.41 17.38 -1.64
CA ALA A 71 2.06 17.35 -2.94
C ALA A 71 1.92 18.69 -3.68
N LEU A 72 0.73 19.28 -3.69
CA LEU A 72 0.49 20.59 -4.32
C LEU A 72 1.23 21.73 -3.61
N SER A 73 1.38 21.68 -2.28
CA SER A 73 2.24 22.62 -1.54
C SER A 73 3.70 22.52 -1.96
N ARG A 74 4.24 21.30 -2.14
CA ARG A 74 5.61 21.09 -2.66
C ARG A 74 5.78 21.62 -4.09
N VAL A 75 4.81 21.38 -4.97
CA VAL A 75 4.77 21.97 -6.32
C VAL A 75 4.80 23.51 -6.26
N GLY A 76 4.11 24.11 -5.29
CA GLY A 76 4.15 25.55 -5.05
C GLY A 76 5.55 26.07 -4.72
N LEU A 77 6.24 25.41 -3.77
CA LEU A 77 7.61 25.74 -3.35
C LEU A 77 8.62 25.56 -4.50
N ALA A 78 8.52 24.46 -5.26
CA ALA A 78 9.36 24.24 -6.43
C ALA A 78 9.18 25.33 -7.49
N GLY A 79 7.95 25.84 -7.65
CA GLY A 79 7.67 26.99 -8.52
C GLY A 79 8.32 28.29 -8.05
N VAL A 80 8.48 28.50 -6.74
CA VAL A 80 9.25 29.64 -6.19
C VAL A 80 10.72 29.49 -6.58
N ALA A 81 11.32 28.34 -6.30
CA ALA A 81 12.73 28.07 -6.61
C ALA A 81 13.05 28.24 -8.11
N LYS A 82 12.15 27.80 -8.99
CA LYS A 82 12.28 28.03 -10.45
C LYS A 82 12.29 29.51 -10.83
N ARG A 83 11.43 30.33 -10.20
CA ARG A 83 11.41 31.79 -10.44
C ARG A 83 12.65 32.50 -9.91
N GLU A 84 13.28 31.92 -8.89
CA GLU A 84 14.57 32.37 -8.34
C GLU A 84 15.78 31.88 -9.17
N GLY A 85 15.53 31.23 -10.32
CA GLY A 85 16.56 30.85 -11.29
C GLY A 85 17.09 29.42 -11.15
N ARG A 86 16.50 28.59 -10.28
CA ARG A 86 16.90 27.19 -10.16
C ARG A 86 16.44 26.37 -11.36
N GLU A 87 17.40 25.77 -12.07
CA GLU A 87 17.13 24.74 -13.08
C GLU A 87 16.68 23.46 -12.38
N LEU A 88 15.37 23.22 -12.34
CA LEU A 88 14.76 22.10 -11.64
C LEU A 88 13.69 21.47 -12.54
N ILE A 89 13.70 20.16 -12.71
CA ILE A 89 12.59 19.44 -13.35
C ILE A 89 11.61 18.98 -12.28
N VAL A 90 10.32 19.27 -12.44
CA VAL A 90 9.25 18.94 -11.49
C VAL A 90 8.30 17.95 -12.16
N GLY A 91 8.31 16.72 -11.69
CA GLY A 91 7.38 15.67 -12.11
C GLY A 91 6.35 15.35 -11.04
N LEU A 92 5.09 15.24 -11.44
CA LEU A 92 4.04 14.69 -10.56
C LEU A 92 3.60 13.33 -11.12
N ILE A 93 3.73 12.29 -10.30
CA ILE A 93 3.36 10.93 -10.66
C ILE A 93 2.28 10.36 -9.72
N GLY A 94 1.64 9.27 -10.13
CA GLY A 94 0.66 8.55 -9.32
C GLY A 94 -0.79 8.97 -9.58
N CYS A 95 -1.70 8.54 -8.70
CA CYS A 95 -3.15 8.63 -8.94
C CYS A 95 -3.67 10.06 -9.14
N LEU A 96 -3.05 11.07 -8.50
CA LEU A 96 -3.47 12.46 -8.68
C LEU A 96 -3.17 12.97 -10.10
N ALA A 97 -2.00 12.61 -10.64
CA ALA A 97 -1.62 12.95 -12.00
C ALA A 97 -2.62 12.35 -13.01
N GLU A 98 -3.02 11.10 -12.81
CA GLU A 98 -4.05 10.42 -13.62
C GLU A 98 -5.42 11.10 -13.53
N ARG A 99 -5.87 11.46 -12.32
CA ARG A 99 -7.20 12.06 -12.11
C ARG A 99 -7.32 13.47 -12.70
N GLU A 100 -6.36 14.34 -12.39
CA GLU A 100 -6.41 15.74 -12.82
C GLU A 100 -6.02 15.90 -14.30
N GLY A 101 -5.18 14.99 -14.77
CA GLY A 101 -4.67 14.94 -16.13
C GLY A 101 -4.02 16.25 -16.60
N ALA A 102 -4.07 16.49 -17.91
CA ALA A 102 -3.41 17.62 -18.53
C ALA A 102 -3.90 19.01 -18.04
N ARG A 103 -5.07 19.09 -17.39
CA ARG A 103 -5.58 20.35 -16.79
C ARG A 103 -4.68 20.83 -15.66
N LEU A 104 -3.98 19.91 -14.98
CA LEU A 104 -3.08 20.24 -13.89
C LEU A 104 -1.91 21.11 -14.36
N LEU A 105 -1.39 20.85 -15.57
CA LEU A 105 -0.32 21.65 -16.19
C LEU A 105 -0.76 23.10 -16.43
N SER A 106 -2.04 23.34 -16.71
CA SER A 106 -2.57 24.70 -16.88
C SER A 106 -2.73 25.43 -15.54
N ARG A 107 -3.04 24.70 -14.46
CA ARG A 107 -3.20 25.27 -13.12
C ARG A 107 -1.86 25.47 -12.40
N TYR A 108 -0.89 24.59 -12.65
CA TYR A 108 0.45 24.60 -12.08
C TYR A 108 1.49 24.52 -13.22
N PRO A 109 1.78 25.64 -13.90
CA PRO A 109 2.70 25.66 -15.05
C PRO A 109 4.12 25.20 -14.74
N GLN A 110 4.51 25.24 -13.47
CA GLN A 110 5.83 24.80 -13.01
C GLN A 110 6.03 23.27 -13.04
N ILE A 111 4.97 22.48 -13.24
CA ILE A 111 5.09 21.03 -13.41
C ILE A 111 5.54 20.75 -14.84
N ASP A 112 6.66 20.08 -15.04
CA ASP A 112 7.18 19.79 -16.38
C ASP A 112 6.57 18.51 -16.95
N LEU A 113 6.37 17.49 -16.11
CA LEU A 113 5.83 16.20 -16.53
C LEU A 113 4.77 15.61 -15.59
N LEU A 114 3.87 14.79 -16.16
CA LEU A 114 2.87 14.00 -15.42
C LEU A 114 2.95 12.51 -15.80
N CYS A 115 2.90 11.62 -14.81
CA CYS A 115 2.88 10.18 -15.08
C CYS A 115 1.82 9.44 -14.24
N GLY A 116 0.90 8.76 -14.91
CA GLY A 116 -0.10 7.91 -14.28
C GLY A 116 0.52 6.63 -13.72
N PRO A 117 -0.14 5.99 -12.73
CA PRO A 117 0.38 4.76 -12.11
C PRO A 117 0.43 3.56 -13.06
N GLY A 118 -0.30 3.61 -14.17
CA GLY A 118 -0.31 2.56 -15.19
C GLY A 118 0.50 2.89 -16.45
N GLU A 119 1.38 3.89 -16.38
CA GLU A 119 2.27 4.29 -17.48
C GLU A 119 3.70 4.59 -16.94
N LEU A 120 4.03 4.08 -15.75
CA LEU A 120 5.31 4.35 -15.06
C LEU A 120 6.54 3.90 -15.88
N ASP A 121 6.39 2.87 -16.71
CA ASP A 121 7.41 2.41 -17.65
C ASP A 121 7.86 3.52 -18.63
N ARG A 122 7.00 4.51 -18.90
CA ARG A 122 7.26 5.65 -19.78
C ARG A 122 7.93 6.84 -19.09
N LEU A 123 8.03 6.84 -17.76
CA LEU A 123 8.61 7.96 -17.01
C LEU A 123 10.03 8.34 -17.45
N PRO A 124 10.96 7.40 -17.75
CA PRO A 124 12.28 7.77 -18.22
C PRO A 124 12.28 8.56 -19.53
N LEU A 125 11.38 8.22 -20.46
CA LEU A 125 11.23 8.95 -21.71
C LEU A 125 10.73 10.38 -21.46
N LEU A 126 9.76 10.55 -20.55
CA LEU A 126 9.28 11.88 -20.16
C LEU A 126 10.37 12.74 -19.53
N LEU A 127 11.22 12.13 -18.69
CA LEU A 127 12.36 12.82 -18.09
C LEU A 127 13.40 13.21 -19.12
N ASP A 128 13.76 12.30 -20.03
CA ASP A 128 14.70 12.59 -21.12
C ASP A 128 14.21 13.74 -22.01
N ASN A 129 12.91 13.75 -22.35
CA ASN A 129 12.29 14.86 -23.08
C ASN A 129 12.34 16.18 -22.31
N ALA A 130 12.07 16.16 -21.01
CA ALA A 130 12.13 17.34 -20.15
C ALA A 130 13.57 17.90 -20.02
N VAL A 131 14.58 17.02 -19.99
CA VAL A 131 15.99 17.44 -19.95
C VAL A 131 16.45 18.00 -21.30
N LYS A 132 16.09 17.35 -22.42
CA LYS A 132 16.58 17.70 -23.76
C LYS A 132 15.91 18.95 -24.37
N SER A 133 14.74 19.34 -23.89
CA SER A 133 13.93 20.37 -24.55
C SER A 133 13.54 21.49 -23.57
N GLY A 134 14.07 22.70 -23.78
CA GLY A 134 13.49 23.93 -23.22
C GLY A 134 12.10 24.29 -23.81
N VAL A 135 11.67 23.56 -24.84
CA VAL A 135 10.34 23.66 -25.49
C VAL A 135 9.83 22.24 -25.75
N VAL A 136 9.14 21.65 -24.78
CA VAL A 136 8.43 20.37 -24.97
C VAL A 136 7.05 20.68 -25.54
N GLU A 137 6.67 20.06 -26.67
CA GLU A 137 5.29 20.12 -27.16
C GLU A 137 4.32 19.56 -26.11
N ARG A 138 3.06 20.04 -26.10
CA ARG A 138 2.09 19.71 -25.04
C ARG A 138 1.81 18.21 -24.89
N HIS A 139 2.04 17.40 -25.92
CA HIS A 139 1.79 15.96 -25.93
C HIS A 139 2.93 15.11 -25.33
N ASP A 140 4.16 15.64 -25.23
CA ASP A 140 5.32 14.88 -24.72
C ASP A 140 5.58 15.08 -23.23
N ARG A 141 4.66 15.79 -22.55
CA ARG A 141 4.76 16.14 -21.12
C ARG A 141 3.98 15.21 -20.21
N TYR A 142 3.19 14.27 -20.73
CA TYR A 142 2.42 13.40 -19.87
C TYR A 142 2.19 12.00 -20.44
N ALA A 143 2.25 11.00 -19.57
CA ALA A 143 1.82 9.63 -19.86
C ALA A 143 0.71 9.26 -18.88
N LEU A 144 -0.53 9.24 -19.36
CA LEU A 144 -1.73 9.00 -18.57
C LEU A 144 -2.59 7.96 -19.29
N GLN A 145 -3.28 7.11 -18.54
CA GLN A 145 -4.12 6.07 -19.12
C GLN A 145 -5.31 6.67 -19.89
N GLY A 146 -5.82 7.82 -19.44
CA GLY A 146 -6.91 8.56 -20.08
C GLY A 146 -8.25 7.81 -20.06
N ASN A 147 -9.34 8.52 -20.35
CA ASN A 147 -10.70 7.98 -20.43
C ASN A 147 -10.88 7.10 -21.69
N ARG A 148 -10.08 6.03 -21.82
CA ARG A 148 -10.06 5.14 -22.99
C ARG A 148 -11.37 4.33 -23.03
N THR A 149 -12.14 4.52 -24.09
CA THR A 149 -13.37 3.76 -24.38
C THR A 149 -13.11 2.26 -24.36
N ARG A 150 -14.15 1.47 -24.02
CA ARG A 150 -14.08 0.01 -23.80
C ARG A 150 -13.30 -0.79 -24.86
N ARG A 151 -13.23 -0.34 -26.11
CA ARG A 151 -12.55 -1.00 -27.24
C ARG A 151 -11.02 -0.81 -27.27
N SER A 152 -10.47 0.26 -26.73
CA SER A 152 -9.02 0.50 -26.67
C SER A 152 -8.33 -0.14 -25.44
N ARG A 153 -9.13 -0.65 -24.48
CA ARG A 153 -8.63 -1.34 -23.27
C ARG A 153 -7.95 -2.69 -23.57
N THR A 154 -8.39 -3.41 -24.59
CA THR A 154 -7.81 -4.71 -24.97
C THR A 154 -6.46 -4.58 -25.67
N LEU A 155 -6.26 -3.47 -26.42
CA LEU A 155 -5.02 -3.20 -27.15
C LEU A 155 -3.89 -2.67 -26.26
N ALA A 156 -4.18 -1.74 -25.33
CA ALA A 156 -3.17 -1.22 -24.40
C ALA A 156 -2.71 -2.27 -23.37
N ALA A 157 -3.61 -3.18 -22.97
CA ALA A 157 -3.28 -4.34 -22.16
C ALA A 157 -2.27 -5.27 -22.88
N ALA A 158 -2.31 -5.34 -24.20
CA ALA A 158 -1.41 -6.22 -24.96
C ALA A 158 0.06 -5.76 -24.95
N GLU A 159 0.34 -4.50 -24.59
CA GLU A 159 1.67 -3.87 -24.55
C GLU A 159 2.26 -3.75 -23.13
N ASP A 160 1.74 -4.48 -22.13
CA ASP A 160 2.04 -4.31 -20.68
C ASP A 160 3.53 -4.50 -20.30
N ASN A 161 4.36 -3.47 -20.50
CA ASN A 161 5.76 -3.42 -20.10
C ASN A 161 5.95 -3.18 -18.59
N LEU A 162 4.86 -2.96 -17.83
CA LEU A 162 4.96 -2.78 -16.39
C LEU A 162 5.19 -4.13 -15.69
N GLU A 163 4.81 -5.27 -16.27
CA GLU A 163 5.19 -6.58 -15.71
C GLU A 163 6.71 -6.77 -15.78
N LEU A 164 7.35 -6.31 -16.86
CA LEU A 164 8.80 -6.28 -16.96
C LEU A 164 9.40 -5.35 -15.90
N LEU A 165 8.78 -4.20 -15.63
CA LEU A 165 9.21 -3.29 -14.56
C LEU A 165 9.15 -3.93 -13.16
N ASP A 166 8.08 -4.66 -12.86
CA ASP A 166 7.96 -5.42 -11.59
C ASP A 166 9.07 -6.51 -11.51
N LEU A 167 9.37 -7.19 -12.62
CA LEU A 167 10.42 -8.22 -12.68
C LEU A 167 11.84 -7.66 -12.71
N SER A 168 12.05 -6.44 -13.23
CA SER A 168 13.37 -5.81 -13.43
C SER A 168 13.78 -4.90 -12.28
N ARG A 169 13.09 -5.01 -11.14
CA ARG A 169 13.39 -4.24 -9.92
C ARG A 169 14.87 -4.39 -9.56
N VAL A 170 15.60 -3.28 -9.57
CA VAL A 170 16.99 -3.23 -9.10
C VAL A 170 16.98 -3.12 -7.59
N PHE A 171 17.62 -4.07 -6.91
CA PHE A 171 17.76 -4.06 -5.47
C PHE A 171 18.84 -3.06 -5.07
N ASP A 172 18.49 -2.15 -4.17
CA ASP A 172 19.44 -1.27 -3.53
C ASP A 172 19.85 -1.92 -2.19
N PRO A 173 21.01 -2.59 -2.12
CA PRO A 173 21.49 -3.23 -0.90
C PRO A 173 21.74 -2.23 0.24
N ASP A 174 21.82 -0.92 -0.04
CA ASP A 174 22.13 0.13 0.92
C ASP A 174 20.88 0.76 1.58
N ARG A 175 19.67 0.21 1.39
CA ARG A 175 18.40 0.67 2.02
C ARG A 175 18.34 0.55 3.56
N GLY A 176 19.46 0.30 4.21
CA GLY A 176 19.58 0.08 5.64
C GLY A 176 19.05 -1.30 6.07
N PRO A 177 19.42 -1.74 7.30
CA PRO A 177 19.25 -3.13 7.74
C PRO A 177 17.79 -3.61 7.85
N ALA A 178 16.80 -2.71 7.99
CA ALA A 178 15.36 -3.06 7.99
C ALA A 178 14.70 -2.91 6.62
N GLY A 179 15.05 -1.87 5.86
CA GLY A 179 14.47 -1.58 4.55
C GLY A 179 14.78 -2.66 3.52
N GLY A 180 15.93 -3.33 3.65
CA GLY A 180 16.31 -4.47 2.80
C GLY A 180 15.64 -5.80 3.15
N ARG A 181 14.91 -5.91 4.28
CA ARG A 181 14.34 -7.19 4.75
C ARG A 181 12.83 -7.32 4.59
N THR A 182 12.15 -6.29 4.10
CA THR A 182 10.73 -6.34 3.73
C THR A 182 10.51 -5.90 2.30
N ALA A 183 9.50 -6.46 1.63
CA ALA A 183 9.17 -6.04 0.27
C ALA A 183 7.66 -6.07 -0.01
N TYR A 184 7.24 -5.21 -0.94
CA TYR A 184 5.91 -5.22 -1.51
C TYR A 184 5.92 -5.98 -2.83
N VAL A 185 5.01 -6.96 -2.99
CA VAL A 185 4.84 -7.70 -4.25
C VAL A 185 3.42 -7.45 -4.75
N ARG A 186 3.29 -6.81 -5.90
CA ARG A 186 1.99 -6.54 -6.50
C ARG A 186 1.43 -7.81 -7.12
N ILE A 187 0.21 -8.23 -6.82
CA ILE A 187 -0.40 -9.41 -7.46
C ILE A 187 -1.55 -9.04 -8.40
N THR A 188 -2.18 -7.89 -8.15
CA THR A 188 -3.25 -7.33 -8.97
C THR A 188 -3.07 -5.83 -9.17
N ARG A 189 -3.59 -5.32 -10.28
CA ARG A 189 -3.65 -3.89 -10.61
C ARG A 189 -5.08 -3.50 -10.93
N GLY A 190 -5.43 -2.24 -10.70
CA GLY A 190 -6.77 -1.72 -10.97
C GLY A 190 -7.85 -2.35 -10.10
N CYS A 191 -9.10 -1.95 -10.29
CA CYS A 191 -10.21 -2.43 -9.47
C CYS A 191 -11.53 -2.44 -10.24
N ASN A 192 -12.23 -3.57 -10.18
CA ASN A 192 -13.56 -3.72 -10.76
C ASN A 192 -14.70 -3.55 -9.72
N LYS A 193 -14.37 -3.22 -8.47
CA LYS A 193 -15.34 -2.89 -7.43
C LYS A 193 -15.73 -1.42 -7.57
N PHE A 194 -16.80 -1.14 -8.31
CA PHE A 194 -17.35 0.20 -8.55
C PHE A 194 -18.07 0.77 -7.30
N CYS A 195 -17.36 0.88 -6.18
CA CYS A 195 -17.87 1.53 -4.98
C CYS A 195 -18.13 3.02 -5.29
N THR A 196 -19.28 3.56 -4.90
CA THR A 196 -19.74 4.87 -5.41
C THR A 196 -18.82 6.04 -5.02
N TYR A 197 -18.10 5.92 -3.91
CA TYR A 197 -17.15 6.93 -3.41
C TYR A 197 -15.71 6.74 -3.92
N CYS A 198 -15.40 5.62 -4.59
CA CYS A 198 -14.02 5.24 -4.89
C CYS A 198 -13.59 5.71 -6.28
N VAL A 199 -12.47 6.43 -6.35
CA VAL A 199 -11.91 6.94 -7.61
C VAL A 199 -11.00 5.91 -8.31
N VAL A 200 -10.59 4.86 -7.61
CA VAL A 200 -9.58 3.89 -8.06
C VAL A 200 -9.88 3.25 -9.42
N PRO A 201 -11.12 2.82 -9.75
CA PRO A 201 -11.42 2.27 -11.07
C PRO A 201 -11.10 3.22 -12.24
N ASN A 202 -11.11 4.52 -11.97
CA ASN A 202 -10.82 5.57 -12.97
C ASN A 202 -9.34 5.96 -12.99
N THR A 203 -8.59 5.75 -11.91
CA THR A 203 -7.18 6.18 -11.80
C THR A 203 -6.16 5.04 -11.88
N ARG A 204 -6.57 3.79 -11.66
CA ARG A 204 -5.71 2.61 -11.79
C ARG A 204 -6.24 1.59 -12.82
N GLY A 205 -7.35 1.89 -13.48
CA GLY A 205 -7.90 1.10 -14.57
C GLY A 205 -8.64 -0.19 -14.13
N PRO A 206 -8.96 -1.07 -15.10
CA PRO A 206 -9.60 -2.36 -14.82
C PRO A 206 -8.72 -3.22 -13.91
N GLU A 207 -9.38 -4.08 -13.15
CA GLU A 207 -8.66 -5.13 -12.45
C GLU A 207 -7.95 -6.07 -13.43
N VAL A 208 -6.66 -6.31 -13.20
CA VAL A 208 -5.80 -7.22 -13.98
C VAL A 208 -5.00 -8.08 -13.00
N HIS A 209 -4.98 -9.39 -13.23
CA HIS A 209 -4.24 -10.36 -12.42
C HIS A 209 -2.91 -10.73 -13.10
N ARG A 210 -1.81 -10.68 -12.34
CA ARG A 210 -0.49 -11.12 -12.83
C ARG A 210 -0.42 -12.65 -12.92
N PRO A 211 0.46 -13.22 -13.76
CA PRO A 211 0.73 -14.66 -13.77
C PRO A 211 1.30 -15.16 -12.43
N PRO A 212 0.83 -16.30 -11.89
CA PRO A 212 1.29 -16.81 -10.61
C PRO A 212 2.77 -17.22 -10.64
N GLU A 213 3.27 -17.73 -11.75
CA GLU A 213 4.68 -18.11 -11.91
C GLU A 213 5.61 -16.89 -11.78
N ALA A 214 5.20 -15.75 -12.36
CA ALA A 214 5.97 -14.51 -12.27
C ALA A 214 5.98 -13.93 -10.85
N ILE A 215 4.86 -14.04 -10.12
CA ILE A 215 4.77 -13.62 -8.71
C ILE A 215 5.67 -14.51 -7.85
N VAL A 216 5.61 -15.83 -8.03
CA VAL A 216 6.43 -16.78 -7.27
C VAL A 216 7.92 -16.56 -7.54
N GLU A 217 8.30 -16.33 -8.80
CA GLU A 217 9.69 -16.04 -9.17
C GLU A 217 10.18 -14.71 -8.58
N GLU A 218 9.34 -13.67 -8.53
CA GLU A 218 9.66 -12.44 -7.81
C GLU A 218 9.87 -12.69 -6.31
N CYS A 219 9.00 -13.46 -5.67
CA CYS A 219 9.16 -13.85 -4.27
C CYS A 219 10.48 -14.61 -4.03
N ARG A 220 10.87 -15.55 -4.91
CA ARG A 220 12.14 -16.27 -4.78
C ARG A 220 13.34 -15.35 -4.87
N ARG A 221 13.38 -14.46 -5.86
CA ARG A 221 14.47 -13.49 -6.02
C ARG A 221 14.56 -12.53 -4.83
N LEU A 222 13.42 -12.13 -4.26
CA LEU A 222 13.39 -11.36 -3.01
C LEU A 222 13.98 -12.16 -1.84
N ALA A 223 13.64 -13.43 -1.75
CA ALA A 223 14.16 -14.33 -0.72
C ALA A 223 15.69 -14.50 -0.84
N ASP A 224 16.20 -14.72 -2.06
CA ASP A 224 17.64 -14.80 -2.36
C ASP A 224 18.39 -13.49 -2.01
N ALA A 225 17.71 -12.35 -2.12
CA ALA A 225 18.22 -11.05 -1.73
C ALA A 225 18.14 -10.77 -0.20
N GLY A 226 17.65 -11.72 0.60
CA GLY A 226 17.58 -11.62 2.06
C GLY A 226 16.29 -11.00 2.60
N VAL A 227 15.24 -10.86 1.79
CA VAL A 227 13.92 -10.42 2.25
C VAL A 227 13.26 -11.52 3.07
N ILE A 228 12.78 -11.16 4.27
CA ILE A 228 12.14 -12.12 5.18
C ILE A 228 10.64 -11.88 5.37
N GLU A 229 10.12 -10.69 5.05
CA GLU A 229 8.68 -10.41 5.01
C GLU A 229 8.26 -9.86 3.64
N VAL A 230 7.30 -10.52 3.00
CA VAL A 230 6.66 -10.01 1.77
C VAL A 230 5.22 -9.62 2.07
N THR A 231 4.80 -8.44 1.62
CA THR A 231 3.40 -8.02 1.63
C THR A 231 2.84 -7.99 0.21
N LEU A 232 1.88 -8.87 -0.06
CA LEU A 232 1.13 -8.90 -1.31
C LEU A 232 0.21 -7.68 -1.40
N LEU A 233 0.34 -6.94 -2.50
CA LEU A 233 -0.40 -5.71 -2.77
C LEU A 233 -1.35 -5.86 -3.96
N GLY A 234 -2.46 -5.14 -3.86
CA GLY A 234 -3.49 -5.02 -4.88
C GLY A 234 -4.62 -4.14 -4.37
N GLN A 235 -5.53 -3.74 -5.26
CA GLN A 235 -6.74 -3.01 -4.84
C GLN A 235 -7.78 -3.94 -4.21
N THR A 236 -7.78 -5.21 -4.59
CA THR A 236 -8.57 -6.28 -3.97
C THR A 236 -7.80 -7.59 -4.13
N VAL A 237 -6.93 -7.90 -3.18
CA VAL A 237 -6.01 -9.04 -3.29
C VAL A 237 -6.73 -10.40 -3.28
N ASN A 238 -7.75 -10.53 -2.45
CA ASN A 238 -8.52 -11.76 -2.29
C ASN A 238 -9.49 -12.05 -3.46
N HIS A 239 -9.49 -11.21 -4.50
CA HIS A 239 -10.20 -11.46 -5.75
C HIS A 239 -9.28 -12.00 -6.85
N TYR A 240 -8.00 -12.25 -6.54
CA TYR A 240 -7.04 -12.81 -7.48
C TYR A 240 -7.52 -14.18 -8.00
N VAL A 241 -7.66 -14.28 -9.33
CA VAL A 241 -7.86 -15.53 -10.05
C VAL A 241 -7.12 -15.43 -11.39
N TYR A 242 -6.29 -16.42 -11.69
CA TYR A 242 -5.57 -16.51 -12.95
C TYR A 242 -5.96 -17.78 -13.72
N THR A 243 -6.32 -17.66 -14.98
CA THR A 243 -6.68 -18.78 -15.87
C THR A 243 -5.52 -19.16 -16.77
N HIS A 244 -5.00 -20.37 -16.62
CA HIS A 244 -3.89 -20.91 -17.41
C HIS A 244 -4.28 -21.16 -18.86
N GLY A 245 -3.33 -20.91 -19.77
CA GLY A 245 -3.53 -21.11 -21.21
C GLY A 245 -4.53 -20.13 -21.84
N ALA A 246 -4.59 -18.90 -21.31
CA ALA A 246 -5.33 -17.79 -21.91
C ALA A 246 -4.71 -17.35 -23.25
N ALA A 247 -5.48 -16.59 -24.04
CA ALA A 247 -5.02 -16.07 -25.33
C ALA A 247 -3.73 -15.25 -25.18
N VAL A 248 -2.83 -15.38 -26.14
CA VAL A 248 -1.62 -14.55 -26.24
C VAL A 248 -1.89 -13.32 -27.12
N THR A 249 -1.16 -12.25 -26.84
CA THR A 249 -1.12 -11.03 -27.66
C THR A 249 -0.42 -11.33 -28.99
N VAL A 250 -0.48 -10.36 -29.91
CA VAL A 250 0.18 -10.45 -31.23
C VAL A 250 1.69 -10.71 -31.09
N ASP A 251 2.31 -10.27 -30.00
CA ASP A 251 3.73 -10.44 -29.70
C ASP A 251 4.04 -11.72 -28.91
N GLY A 252 3.07 -12.64 -28.77
CA GLY A 252 3.25 -13.92 -28.08
C GLY A 252 3.28 -13.85 -26.56
N ARG A 253 2.96 -12.68 -25.95
CA ARG A 253 2.85 -12.52 -24.49
C ARG A 253 1.45 -12.93 -24.00
N PRO A 254 1.26 -13.46 -22.78
CA PRO A 254 -0.09 -13.70 -22.26
C PRO A 254 -0.93 -12.41 -22.27
N ALA A 255 -2.14 -12.45 -22.80
CA ALA A 255 -3.03 -11.30 -22.75
C ALA A 255 -3.46 -11.02 -21.30
N PRO A 256 -3.54 -9.75 -20.85
CA PRO A 256 -3.93 -9.47 -19.48
C PRO A 256 -5.31 -9.99 -19.12
N GLN A 257 -5.37 -10.64 -17.97
CA GLN A 257 -6.60 -11.26 -17.48
C GLN A 257 -7.39 -10.23 -16.67
N VAL A 258 -8.34 -9.60 -17.35
CA VAL A 258 -9.25 -8.66 -16.72
C VAL A 258 -10.18 -9.43 -15.78
N GLY A 259 -10.18 -9.05 -14.50
CA GLY A 259 -11.00 -9.69 -13.48
C GLY A 259 -12.50 -9.66 -13.80
N PRO A 260 -13.32 -10.55 -13.21
CA PRO A 260 -14.75 -10.57 -13.46
C PRO A 260 -15.43 -9.25 -13.07
N GLY A 261 -16.46 -8.85 -13.84
CA GLY A 261 -17.27 -7.67 -13.55
C GLY A 261 -18.29 -7.89 -12.42
N ALA A 262 -18.97 -6.81 -12.00
CA ALA A 262 -20.02 -6.76 -10.96
C ALA A 262 -21.01 -7.94 -10.92
N ALA A 263 -21.41 -8.44 -12.09
CA ALA A 263 -22.41 -9.48 -12.23
C ALA A 263 -21.89 -10.91 -12.00
N ALA A 264 -20.58 -11.14 -12.16
CA ALA A 264 -19.96 -12.47 -11.97
C ALA A 264 -19.74 -12.82 -10.49
N PHE A 265 -20.03 -11.89 -9.57
CA PHE A 265 -19.82 -12.03 -8.13
C PHE A 265 -20.85 -12.91 -7.39
N ARG A 266 -21.69 -13.67 -8.10
CA ARG A 266 -22.71 -14.54 -7.46
C ARG A 266 -22.13 -15.83 -6.90
N ASP A 267 -20.96 -16.25 -7.37
CA ASP A 267 -20.25 -17.42 -6.86
C ASP A 267 -19.14 -16.99 -5.88
N ARG A 268 -19.23 -17.45 -4.62
CA ARG A 268 -18.23 -17.15 -3.58
C ARG A 268 -16.92 -17.93 -3.79
N ASN A 269 -16.95 -18.99 -4.58
CA ASN A 269 -15.81 -19.87 -4.80
C ASN A 269 -15.02 -19.55 -6.06
N GLY A 270 -15.49 -18.59 -6.87
CA GLY A 270 -14.91 -18.25 -8.18
C GLY A 270 -14.94 -19.43 -9.16
N PRO A 271 -14.48 -19.25 -10.41
CA PRO A 271 -14.28 -20.37 -11.31
C PRO A 271 -13.16 -21.27 -10.75
N ARG A 272 -13.53 -22.38 -10.11
CA ARG A 272 -12.59 -23.45 -9.71
C ARG A 272 -12.52 -24.49 -10.82
N GLY A 273 -11.35 -24.66 -11.41
CA GLY A 273 -11.09 -25.72 -12.38
C GLY A 273 -9.61 -26.05 -12.46
N ALA A 274 -9.26 -27.17 -13.09
CA ALA A 274 -7.86 -27.64 -13.21
C ALA A 274 -6.92 -26.66 -13.94
N ARG A 275 -7.44 -25.57 -14.52
CA ARG A 275 -6.66 -24.54 -15.22
C ARG A 275 -6.75 -23.16 -14.56
N THR A 276 -7.09 -23.07 -13.28
CA THR A 276 -7.16 -21.78 -12.58
C THR A 276 -6.31 -21.80 -11.32
N THR A 277 -5.63 -20.69 -11.02
CA THR A 277 -4.98 -20.43 -9.73
C THR A 277 -5.77 -19.34 -9.02
N SER A 278 -6.39 -19.68 -7.90
CA SER A 278 -7.07 -18.74 -6.99
C SER A 278 -6.08 -18.00 -6.09
N PHE A 279 -6.58 -17.04 -5.30
CA PHE A 279 -5.75 -16.39 -4.28
C PHE A 279 -5.25 -17.37 -3.21
N ALA A 280 -6.08 -18.33 -2.79
CA ALA A 280 -5.69 -19.37 -1.84
C ALA A 280 -4.58 -20.26 -2.43
N ASP A 281 -4.70 -20.66 -3.70
CA ASP A 281 -3.65 -21.42 -4.40
C ASP A 281 -2.36 -20.61 -4.49
N LEU A 282 -2.44 -19.31 -4.84
CA LEU A 282 -1.26 -18.44 -4.91
C LEU A 282 -0.55 -18.31 -3.56
N LEU A 283 -1.30 -18.13 -2.47
CA LEU A 283 -0.74 -18.08 -1.12
C LEU A 283 0.01 -19.37 -0.78
N HIS A 284 -0.59 -20.52 -1.09
CA HIS A 284 0.04 -21.83 -0.89
C HIS A 284 1.28 -22.00 -1.76
N LEU A 285 1.23 -21.61 -3.04
CA LEU A 285 2.38 -21.67 -3.96
C LEU A 285 3.55 -20.81 -3.47
N ILE A 286 3.30 -19.57 -3.02
CA ILE A 286 4.35 -18.70 -2.47
C ILE A 286 4.93 -19.30 -1.19
N HIS A 287 4.09 -19.88 -0.33
CA HIS A 287 4.55 -20.59 0.84
C HIS A 287 5.53 -21.70 0.43
N GLU A 288 5.11 -22.67 -0.37
CA GLU A 288 5.98 -23.81 -0.74
C GLU A 288 7.24 -23.38 -1.52
N ALA A 289 7.12 -22.39 -2.41
CA ALA A 289 8.16 -22.06 -3.36
C ALA A 289 9.28 -21.15 -2.81
N ALA A 290 9.05 -20.43 -1.72
CA ALA A 290 10.00 -19.48 -1.12
C ALA A 290 10.08 -19.66 0.41
N PRO A 291 10.64 -20.78 0.92
CA PRO A 291 10.71 -21.09 2.35
C PRO A 291 11.49 -20.06 3.20
N GLU A 292 12.39 -19.31 2.59
CA GLU A 292 13.24 -18.30 3.21
C GLU A 292 12.44 -17.03 3.58
N ILE A 293 11.33 -16.74 2.87
CA ILE A 293 10.38 -15.70 3.27
C ILE A 293 9.67 -16.18 4.53
N ARG A 294 10.06 -15.65 5.68
CA ARG A 294 9.53 -16.05 7.00
C ARG A 294 8.10 -15.55 7.24
N ARG A 295 7.67 -14.48 6.56
CA ARG A 295 6.33 -13.90 6.69
C ARG A 295 5.75 -13.49 5.35
N VAL A 296 4.53 -13.94 5.08
CA VAL A 296 3.71 -13.51 3.94
C VAL A 296 2.50 -12.78 4.50
N ARG A 297 2.38 -11.49 4.18
CA ARG A 297 1.24 -10.64 4.50
C ARG A 297 0.50 -10.29 3.22
N PHE A 298 -0.75 -9.90 3.36
CA PHE A 298 -1.48 -9.22 2.31
C PHE A 298 -2.37 -8.14 2.93
N VAL A 299 -2.73 -7.13 2.13
CA VAL A 299 -3.58 -6.03 2.56
C VAL A 299 -4.61 -5.70 1.49
N THR A 300 -5.67 -5.01 1.89
CA THR A 300 -6.72 -4.49 0.99
C THR A 300 -7.56 -5.61 0.41
N SER A 301 -8.42 -6.16 1.27
CA SER A 301 -9.29 -7.26 0.91
C SER A 301 -10.76 -6.84 0.92
N PHE A 302 -11.54 -7.40 0.01
CA PHE A 302 -12.97 -7.12 -0.09
C PHE A 302 -13.77 -8.15 0.71
N PRO A 303 -14.53 -7.76 1.75
CA PRO A 303 -15.11 -8.70 2.71
C PRO A 303 -15.96 -9.82 2.10
N ARG A 304 -16.73 -9.50 1.05
CA ARG A 304 -17.60 -10.48 0.37
C ARG A 304 -16.83 -11.61 -0.32
N ASP A 305 -15.60 -11.35 -0.74
CA ASP A 305 -14.82 -12.28 -1.57
C ASP A 305 -13.86 -13.14 -0.72
N PHE A 306 -14.03 -13.16 0.61
CA PHE A 306 -13.30 -14.10 1.46
C PHE A 306 -14.01 -15.45 1.48
N GLY A 307 -13.43 -16.41 0.76
CA GLY A 307 -13.75 -17.81 0.87
C GLY A 307 -13.07 -18.46 2.09
N ASP A 308 -13.64 -19.59 2.52
CA ASP A 308 -13.09 -20.40 3.61
C ASP A 308 -11.77 -21.08 3.20
N ASP A 309 -11.53 -21.23 1.90
CA ASP A 309 -10.27 -21.72 1.32
C ASP A 309 -9.07 -20.82 1.69
N ILE A 310 -9.23 -19.49 1.61
CA ILE A 310 -8.21 -18.54 2.00
C ILE A 310 -7.91 -18.67 3.50
N LEU A 311 -8.96 -18.74 4.33
CA LEU A 311 -8.82 -18.88 5.78
C LEU A 311 -8.15 -20.21 6.16
N GLN A 312 -8.48 -21.29 5.46
CA GLN A 312 -7.88 -22.60 5.67
C GLN A 312 -6.40 -22.61 5.28
N VAL A 313 -6.03 -22.04 4.13
CA VAL A 313 -4.62 -21.92 3.72
C VAL A 313 -3.83 -21.09 4.74
N MET A 314 -4.40 -20.01 5.28
CA MET A 314 -3.78 -19.24 6.36
C MET A 314 -3.61 -20.05 7.65
N ALA A 315 -4.56 -20.93 7.97
CA ALA A 315 -4.49 -21.78 9.16
C ALA A 315 -3.40 -22.84 9.03
N ASP A 316 -3.29 -23.45 7.84
CA ASP A 316 -2.37 -24.54 7.53
C ASP A 316 -0.93 -24.04 7.29
N SER A 317 -0.77 -22.77 6.92
CA SER A 317 0.53 -22.19 6.53
C SER A 317 1.03 -21.17 7.56
N PRO A 318 1.90 -21.56 8.52
CA PRO A 318 2.25 -20.73 9.68
C PRO A 318 3.01 -19.43 9.33
N ARG A 319 3.59 -19.34 8.12
CA ARG A 319 4.27 -18.13 7.63
C ARG A 319 3.29 -17.11 7.06
N ILE A 320 2.05 -17.48 6.79
CA ILE A 320 1.03 -16.53 6.36
C ILE A 320 0.50 -15.80 7.60
N CYS A 321 0.72 -14.50 7.63
CA CYS A 321 0.40 -13.67 8.78
C CYS A 321 -1.11 -13.71 9.09
N ARG A 322 -1.46 -13.96 10.36
CA ARG A 322 -2.84 -13.95 10.88
C ARG A 322 -3.37 -12.54 11.07
N TYR A 323 -3.38 -11.79 9.97
CA TYR A 323 -3.81 -10.39 9.91
C TYR A 323 -4.70 -10.20 8.68
N LEU A 324 -5.91 -9.68 8.89
CA LEU A 324 -6.86 -9.41 7.83
C LEU A 324 -7.20 -7.91 7.80
N HIS A 325 -6.82 -7.23 6.71
CA HIS A 325 -7.29 -5.88 6.42
C HIS A 325 -8.57 -5.95 5.57
N VAL A 326 -9.72 -5.79 6.22
CA VAL A 326 -11.06 -6.00 5.66
C VAL A 326 -11.95 -4.77 5.88
N PRO A 327 -11.86 -3.77 4.99
CA PRO A 327 -12.64 -2.55 5.15
C PRO A 327 -14.16 -2.77 5.04
N ALA A 328 -14.86 -2.58 6.16
CA ALA A 328 -16.33 -2.61 6.21
C ALA A 328 -16.95 -1.38 5.55
N GLN A 329 -16.30 -0.22 5.67
CA GLN A 329 -16.71 1.11 5.19
C GLN A 329 -17.86 1.74 5.97
N SER A 330 -18.89 0.96 6.33
CA SER A 330 -19.98 1.37 7.21
C SER A 330 -20.59 0.13 7.90
N GLY A 331 -21.25 0.33 9.05
CA GLY A 331 -22.05 -0.72 9.70
C GLY A 331 -23.52 -0.74 9.31
N SER A 332 -23.97 0.17 8.44
CA SER A 332 -25.36 0.27 8.01
C SER A 332 -25.62 -0.30 6.62
N ASP A 333 -26.60 -1.20 6.51
CA ASP A 333 -27.00 -1.80 5.23
C ASP A 333 -27.46 -0.76 4.20
N THR A 334 -28.13 0.28 4.67
CA THR A 334 -28.63 1.35 3.80
C THR A 334 -27.46 2.17 3.25
N VAL A 335 -26.49 2.53 4.09
CA VAL A 335 -25.26 3.23 3.66
C VAL A 335 -24.43 2.34 2.74
N LEU A 336 -24.21 1.07 3.10
CA LEU A 336 -23.48 0.09 2.28
C LEU A 336 -24.10 -0.09 0.89
N LYS A 337 -25.44 -0.06 0.80
CA LYS A 337 -26.16 -0.06 -0.47
C LYS A 337 -25.91 1.21 -1.28
N ARG A 338 -25.96 2.41 -0.66
CA ARG A 338 -25.61 3.69 -1.34
C ARG A 338 -24.14 3.73 -1.76
N MET A 339 -23.26 3.07 -1.00
CA MET A 339 -21.84 2.88 -1.32
C MET A 339 -21.58 1.85 -2.42
N ASN A 340 -22.60 1.09 -2.84
CA ASN A 340 -22.51 -0.04 -3.79
C ASN A 340 -21.51 -1.13 -3.34
N ARG A 341 -21.56 -1.52 -2.06
CA ARG A 341 -20.68 -2.57 -1.50
C ARG A 341 -21.11 -3.99 -1.84
N GLY A 342 -22.40 -4.21 -2.13
CA GLY A 342 -22.91 -5.52 -2.57
C GLY A 342 -22.89 -6.60 -1.49
N TYR A 343 -22.79 -6.23 -0.21
CA TYR A 343 -22.96 -7.07 0.97
C TYR A 343 -23.66 -6.27 2.07
N THR A 344 -24.16 -6.96 3.09
CA THR A 344 -24.80 -6.39 4.29
C THR A 344 -23.90 -6.53 5.51
N ARG A 345 -24.23 -5.82 6.58
CA ARG A 345 -23.66 -5.94 7.92
C ARG A 345 -23.67 -7.39 8.40
N GLY A 346 -24.79 -8.10 8.20
CA GLY A 346 -24.92 -9.52 8.58
C GLY A 346 -23.88 -10.39 7.89
N VAL A 347 -23.73 -10.27 6.56
CA VAL A 347 -22.72 -11.01 5.79
C VAL A 347 -21.30 -10.70 6.26
N TYR A 348 -21.03 -9.44 6.63
CA TYR A 348 -19.74 -9.05 7.17
C TYR A 348 -19.48 -9.69 8.55
N LEU A 349 -20.45 -9.67 9.46
CA LEU A 349 -20.34 -10.29 10.78
C LEU A 349 -20.16 -11.81 10.70
N GLU A 350 -20.93 -12.49 9.84
CA GLU A 350 -20.76 -13.93 9.57
C GLU A 350 -19.33 -14.25 9.11
N PHE A 351 -18.74 -13.39 8.26
CA PHE A 351 -17.35 -13.55 7.84
C PHE A 351 -16.38 -13.40 9.02
N ILE A 352 -16.57 -12.41 9.89
CA ILE A 352 -15.72 -12.22 11.08
C ILE A 352 -15.82 -13.43 12.03
N GLU A 353 -17.01 -13.97 12.24
CA GLU A 353 -17.23 -15.16 13.04
C GLU A 353 -16.49 -16.38 12.46
N ARG A 354 -16.63 -16.64 11.16
CA ARG A 354 -15.89 -17.72 10.48
C ARG A 354 -14.38 -17.53 10.57
N ALA A 355 -13.89 -16.31 10.33
CA ALA A 355 -12.46 -15.99 10.43
C ALA A 355 -11.90 -16.28 11.82
N ARG A 356 -12.61 -15.91 12.89
CA ARG A 356 -12.20 -16.20 14.28
C ARG A 356 -12.31 -17.69 14.64
N ALA A 357 -13.28 -18.40 14.08
CA ALA A 357 -13.42 -19.84 14.30
C ALA A 357 -12.25 -20.63 13.69
N ILE A 358 -11.82 -20.25 12.48
CA ILE A 358 -10.72 -20.92 11.76
C ILE A 358 -9.35 -20.42 12.23
N LEU A 359 -9.24 -19.13 12.58
CA LEU A 359 -8.01 -18.46 13.01
C LEU A 359 -8.24 -17.76 14.39
N PRO A 360 -8.12 -18.49 15.51
CA PRO A 360 -8.51 -17.97 16.84
C PRO A 360 -7.80 -16.69 17.31
N ASP A 361 -6.60 -16.41 16.81
CA ASP A 361 -5.74 -15.26 17.12
C ASP A 361 -5.66 -14.24 15.97
N VAL A 362 -6.61 -14.31 15.01
CA VAL A 362 -6.61 -13.40 13.87
C VAL A 362 -6.80 -11.94 14.29
N CYS A 363 -5.89 -11.10 13.83
CA CYS A 363 -5.96 -9.66 14.00
C CYS A 363 -6.76 -9.03 12.85
N ILE A 364 -7.90 -8.43 13.17
CA ILE A 364 -8.76 -7.76 12.18
C ILE A 364 -8.46 -6.26 12.16
N ALA A 365 -8.25 -5.73 10.96
CA ALA A 365 -8.19 -4.29 10.69
C ALA A 365 -9.21 -3.90 9.62
N GLY A 366 -9.59 -2.63 9.59
CA GLY A 366 -10.55 -2.13 8.60
C GLY A 366 -10.40 -0.65 8.31
N ASP A 367 -11.30 -0.17 7.46
CA ASP A 367 -11.56 1.25 7.23
C ASP A 367 -13.07 1.53 7.38
N ILE A 368 -13.39 2.71 7.91
CA ILE A 368 -14.74 3.27 8.04
C ILE A 368 -14.78 4.68 7.44
N ILE A 369 -15.88 5.01 6.76
CA ILE A 369 -16.16 6.35 6.25
C ILE A 369 -17.38 6.89 6.98
N VAL A 370 -17.21 7.96 7.76
CA VAL A 370 -18.31 8.67 8.42
C VAL A 370 -18.79 9.85 7.58
N GLY A 371 -20.08 10.13 7.68
CA GLY A 371 -20.75 11.24 7.01
C GLY A 371 -20.84 11.07 5.52
N PHE A 372 -21.00 9.83 5.04
CA PHE A 372 -21.33 9.57 3.65
C PHE A 372 -22.68 10.24 3.28
N CYS A 373 -22.89 10.51 1.99
CA CYS A 373 -24.09 11.17 1.48
C CYS A 373 -25.39 10.55 2.07
N GLY A 374 -26.20 11.40 2.70
CA GLY A 374 -27.47 11.05 3.35
C GLY A 374 -27.35 10.25 4.65
N GLU A 375 -26.17 10.12 5.26
CA GLU A 375 -25.97 9.32 6.48
C GLU A 375 -26.67 9.92 7.71
N ARG A 376 -27.67 9.19 8.22
CA ARG A 376 -28.47 9.54 9.40
C ARG A 376 -27.80 9.10 10.70
N GLU A 377 -28.31 9.59 11.82
CA GLU A 377 -27.74 9.27 13.15
C GLU A 377 -27.91 7.79 13.50
N GLU A 378 -29.02 7.16 13.12
CA GLU A 378 -29.27 5.74 13.35
C GLU A 378 -28.30 4.86 12.54
N GLU A 379 -28.00 5.25 11.30
CA GLU A 379 -27.05 4.55 10.42
C GLU A 379 -25.59 4.71 10.92
N TYR A 380 -25.29 5.85 11.55
CA TYR A 380 -24.02 6.07 12.24
C TYR A 380 -23.91 5.19 13.50
N GLU A 381 -24.97 5.07 14.29
CA GLU A 381 -25.00 4.20 15.47
C GLU A 381 -24.86 2.71 15.09
N GLU A 382 -25.44 2.29 13.96
CA GLU A 382 -25.14 0.98 13.38
C GLU A 382 -23.63 0.84 13.13
N THR A 383 -22.95 1.85 12.60
CA THR A 383 -21.48 1.79 12.40
C THR A 383 -20.71 1.66 13.73
N ARG A 384 -21.13 2.37 14.77
CA ARG A 384 -20.55 2.29 16.12
C ARG A 384 -20.66 0.87 16.69
N THR A 385 -21.86 0.30 16.69
CA THR A 385 -22.12 -1.05 17.21
C THR A 385 -21.42 -2.14 16.39
N LEU A 386 -21.17 -1.91 15.09
CA LEU A 386 -20.36 -2.84 14.28
C LEU A 386 -18.92 -2.88 14.81
N MET A 387 -18.32 -1.72 15.11
CA MET A 387 -16.96 -1.67 15.63
C MET A 387 -16.83 -2.41 16.96
N GLU A 388 -17.81 -2.24 17.86
CA GLU A 388 -17.88 -2.94 19.14
C GLU A 388 -17.96 -4.47 18.96
N ALA A 389 -18.78 -4.95 18.02
CA ALA A 389 -18.91 -6.38 17.73
C ALA A 389 -17.65 -6.98 17.06
N VAL A 390 -17.08 -6.27 16.10
CA VAL A 390 -15.93 -6.75 15.33
C VAL A 390 -14.64 -6.64 16.13
N ARG A 391 -14.54 -5.74 17.12
CA ARG A 391 -13.34 -5.53 17.95
C ARG A 391 -12.06 -5.43 17.10
N PHE A 392 -12.02 -4.46 16.19
CA PHE A 392 -10.86 -4.23 15.33
C PHE A 392 -9.61 -3.95 16.17
N LYS A 393 -8.48 -4.58 15.84
CA LYS A 393 -7.20 -4.22 16.48
C LYS A 393 -6.73 -2.82 16.07
N ASN A 394 -7.06 -2.41 14.85
CA ASN A 394 -6.91 -1.06 14.33
C ASN A 394 -7.97 -0.81 13.25
N ASN A 395 -8.53 0.39 13.18
CA ASN A 395 -9.52 0.76 12.18
C ASN A 395 -9.30 2.20 11.75
N PHE A 396 -9.10 2.43 10.46
CA PHE A 396 -8.90 3.78 9.94
C PHE A 396 -10.25 4.45 9.69
N ILE A 397 -10.52 5.52 10.43
CA ILE A 397 -11.79 6.23 10.33
C ILE A 397 -11.57 7.52 9.56
N PHE A 398 -12.22 7.62 8.41
CA PHE A 398 -12.15 8.76 7.50
C PHE A 398 -13.48 9.51 7.47
N LYS A 399 -13.42 10.81 7.26
CA LYS A 399 -14.60 11.60 6.87
C LYS A 399 -14.81 11.44 5.37
N TYR A 400 -16.07 11.34 4.94
CA TYR A 400 -16.40 11.38 3.52
C TYR A 400 -15.94 12.71 2.91
N SER A 401 -15.11 12.61 1.87
CA SER A 401 -14.60 13.72 1.08
C SER A 401 -15.04 13.49 -0.37
N PRO A 402 -15.86 14.39 -0.95
CA PRO A 402 -16.33 14.24 -2.32
C PRO A 402 -15.16 14.21 -3.32
N ARG A 403 -15.20 13.27 -4.27
CA ARG A 403 -14.17 13.11 -5.29
C ARG A 403 -14.75 13.26 -6.69
N PRO A 404 -14.27 14.24 -7.49
CA PRO A 404 -14.69 14.38 -8.88
C PRO A 404 -14.52 13.08 -9.68
N GLY A 405 -15.52 12.76 -10.50
CA GLY A 405 -15.57 11.53 -11.31
C GLY A 405 -16.03 10.27 -10.58
N THR A 406 -16.47 10.38 -9.32
CA THR A 406 -17.09 9.27 -8.59
C THR A 406 -18.61 9.32 -8.68
N ALA A 407 -19.28 8.17 -8.64
CA ALA A 407 -20.73 8.12 -8.75
C ALA A 407 -21.44 8.83 -7.58
N ALA A 408 -20.86 8.80 -6.38
CA ALA A 408 -21.36 9.53 -5.22
C ALA A 408 -21.29 11.05 -5.47
N PHE A 409 -20.16 11.56 -5.96
CA PHE A 409 -20.01 12.97 -6.31
C PHE A 409 -21.00 13.44 -7.38
N GLU A 410 -21.25 12.61 -8.40
CA GLU A 410 -22.12 12.99 -9.52
C GLU A 410 -23.62 12.88 -9.23
N ARG A 411 -24.01 11.96 -8.34
CA ARG A 411 -25.43 11.54 -8.21
C ARG A 411 -26.00 11.74 -6.82
N LEU A 412 -25.17 11.90 -5.79
CA LEU A 412 -25.62 12.03 -4.41
C LEU A 412 -25.24 13.42 -3.88
N PRO A 413 -26.17 14.13 -3.22
CA PRO A 413 -25.83 15.38 -2.55
C PRO A 413 -24.91 15.09 -1.35
N ASP A 414 -23.87 15.91 -1.17
CA ASP A 414 -23.08 15.91 0.06
C ASP A 414 -23.78 16.80 1.10
N ASP A 415 -24.77 16.21 1.78
CA ASP A 415 -25.73 16.87 2.66
C ASP A 415 -25.43 16.71 4.16
N VAL A 416 -24.36 15.99 4.52
CA VAL A 416 -23.91 15.85 5.92
C VAL A 416 -22.97 17.01 6.28
N PRO A 417 -23.29 17.86 7.28
CA PRO A 417 -22.43 18.99 7.63
C PRO A 417 -21.05 18.56 8.13
N GLU A 418 -20.00 19.32 7.79
CA GLU A 418 -18.62 19.05 8.22
C GLU A 418 -18.47 18.95 9.74
N ALA A 419 -19.24 19.74 10.50
CA ALA A 419 -19.26 19.66 11.96
C ALA A 419 -19.74 18.28 12.46
N VAL A 420 -20.72 17.68 11.80
CA VAL A 420 -21.23 16.33 12.10
C VAL A 420 -20.20 15.29 11.69
N LYS A 421 -19.61 15.40 10.48
CA LYS A 421 -18.52 14.52 10.02
C LYS A 421 -17.37 14.48 11.03
N ARG A 422 -16.94 15.66 11.51
CA ARG A 422 -15.88 15.81 12.52
C ARG A 422 -16.26 15.23 13.86
N ARG A 423 -17.48 15.47 14.35
CA ARG A 423 -17.98 14.88 15.60
C ARG A 423 -17.92 13.35 15.54
N ARG A 424 -18.57 12.75 14.54
CA ARG A 424 -18.62 11.29 14.32
C ARG A 424 -17.22 10.69 14.18
N ASN A 425 -16.33 11.35 13.46
CA ASN A 425 -14.94 10.89 13.30
C ASN A 425 -14.20 10.82 14.64
N ASN A 426 -14.29 11.88 15.45
CA ASN A 426 -13.62 11.93 16.76
C ASN A 426 -14.22 10.90 17.74
N GLU A 427 -15.54 10.74 17.75
CA GLU A 427 -16.23 9.74 18.58
C GLU A 427 -15.81 8.31 18.22
N LEU A 428 -15.79 7.95 16.93
CA LEU A 428 -15.33 6.61 16.53
C LEU A 428 -13.82 6.41 16.76
N LEU A 429 -12.99 7.46 16.66
CA LEU A 429 -11.57 7.36 16.99
C LEU A 429 -11.36 7.08 18.48
N ALA A 430 -12.15 7.71 19.35
CA ALA A 430 -12.14 7.45 20.79
C ALA A 430 -12.59 6.00 21.08
N LEU A 431 -13.70 5.57 20.48
CA LEU A 431 -14.18 4.19 20.60
C LEU A 431 -13.14 3.17 20.09
N GLN A 432 -12.48 3.44 18.96
CA GLN A 432 -11.44 2.57 18.43
C GLN A 432 -10.25 2.49 19.38
N ALA A 433 -9.87 3.57 20.06
CA ALA A 433 -8.79 3.55 21.05
C ALA A 433 -9.14 2.65 22.25
N GLU A 434 -10.39 2.69 22.73
CA GLU A 434 -10.89 1.81 23.79
C GLU A 434 -10.89 0.34 23.34
N ILE A 435 -11.38 0.05 22.13
CA ILE A 435 -11.39 -1.29 21.55
C ILE A 435 -9.96 -1.81 21.38
N SER A 436 -9.07 -1.03 20.77
CA SER A 436 -7.67 -1.43 20.57
C SER A 436 -6.96 -1.70 21.89
N ALA A 437 -7.20 -0.88 22.92
CA ALA A 437 -6.65 -1.12 24.26
C ALA A 437 -7.12 -2.45 24.84
N SER A 438 -8.41 -2.77 24.71
CA SER A 438 -8.98 -4.04 25.15
C SER A 438 -8.41 -5.23 24.38
N VAL A 439 -8.31 -5.14 23.05
CA VAL A 439 -7.73 -6.18 22.19
C VAL A 439 -6.25 -6.40 22.53
N HIS A 440 -5.47 -5.33 22.68
CA HIS A 440 -4.04 -5.45 23.01
C HIS A 440 -3.81 -6.03 24.41
N ALA A 441 -4.70 -5.78 25.37
CA ALA A 441 -4.62 -6.36 26.70
C ALA A 441 -4.71 -7.89 26.69
N GLU A 442 -5.41 -8.49 25.71
CA GLU A 442 -5.52 -9.95 25.56
C GLU A 442 -4.17 -10.61 25.21
N TRP A 443 -3.18 -9.83 24.75
CA TRP A 443 -1.84 -10.29 24.41
C TRP A 443 -0.85 -10.20 25.58
N VAL A 444 -1.20 -9.53 26.67
CA VAL A 444 -0.34 -9.44 27.86
C VAL A 444 -0.12 -10.82 28.46
N GLY A 445 1.13 -11.13 28.80
CA GLY A 445 1.57 -12.42 29.31
C GLY A 445 1.88 -13.46 28.23
N ARG A 446 1.72 -13.14 26.94
CA ARG A 446 2.08 -14.04 25.82
C ARG A 446 3.49 -13.73 25.32
N THR A 447 4.17 -14.76 24.83
CA THR A 447 5.36 -14.60 23.97
C THR A 447 4.93 -14.51 22.51
N VAL A 448 5.35 -13.45 21.83
CA VAL A 448 5.02 -13.19 20.42
C VAL A 448 6.26 -12.98 19.59
N ASP A 449 6.24 -13.46 18.35
CA ASP A 449 7.32 -13.19 17.39
C ASP A 449 7.21 -11.76 16.86
N VAL A 450 8.26 -10.98 17.02
CA VAL A 450 8.35 -9.58 16.59
C VAL A 450 9.41 -9.44 15.51
N PHE A 451 9.02 -8.98 14.33
CA PHE A 451 9.96 -8.55 13.30
C PHE A 451 10.45 -7.15 13.66
N VAL A 452 11.73 -7.03 13.98
CA VAL A 452 12.35 -5.78 14.47
C VAL A 452 12.61 -4.85 13.30
N GLU A 453 12.04 -3.65 13.33
CA GLU A 453 12.12 -2.70 12.22
C GLU A 453 13.06 -1.55 12.51
N GLN A 454 13.08 -1.06 13.75
CA GLN A 454 13.80 0.17 14.07
C GLN A 454 14.37 0.16 15.47
N VAL A 455 15.53 0.82 15.60
CA VAL A 455 16.05 1.28 16.88
C VAL A 455 15.39 2.62 17.19
N SER A 456 14.65 2.68 18.29
CA SER A 456 14.02 3.89 18.81
C SER A 456 14.94 4.52 19.85
N GLY A 457 15.60 5.62 19.48
CA GLY A 457 16.34 6.43 20.45
C GLY A 457 15.36 7.21 21.33
N HIS A 458 15.43 7.02 22.65
CA HIS A 458 14.89 8.03 23.55
C HIS A 458 15.72 9.31 23.36
N ARG A 459 15.20 10.29 22.61
CA ARG A 459 15.58 11.68 22.88
C ARG A 459 15.06 11.94 24.29
N SER A 460 15.91 11.74 25.30
CA SER A 460 15.65 12.30 26.62
C SER A 460 15.31 13.77 26.38
N ALA A 461 14.07 14.16 26.67
CA ALA A 461 13.75 15.57 26.75
C ALA A 461 14.74 16.14 27.78
N ARG A 462 15.74 16.91 27.33
CA ARG A 462 16.49 17.75 28.26
C ARG A 462 15.42 18.62 28.93
N PRO A 463 15.27 18.59 30.26
CA PRO A 463 14.41 19.55 30.92
C PRO A 463 14.90 20.94 30.49
N ALA A 464 13.99 21.76 29.96
CA ALA A 464 14.28 23.17 29.77
C ALA A 464 14.42 23.79 31.17
N GLY A 465 15.68 24.02 31.58
CA GLY A 465 16.04 24.51 32.91
C GLY A 465 17.00 23.56 33.59
N GLY A 466 18.26 23.98 33.73
CA GLY A 466 19.36 23.22 34.34
C GLY A 466 19.16 22.96 35.83
N VAL A 467 18.22 22.09 36.18
CA VAL A 467 18.09 21.52 37.52
C VAL A 467 18.86 20.20 37.51
N GLU A 468 19.96 20.13 38.26
CA GLU A 468 20.63 18.87 38.56
C GLU A 468 19.69 18.01 39.40
N LEU A 469 19.14 16.95 38.79
CA LEU A 469 18.42 15.92 39.50
C LEU A 469 19.45 15.02 40.18
N GLY A 470 19.46 14.96 41.52
CA GLY A 470 20.36 14.15 42.34
C GLY A 470 20.09 12.64 42.31
N TRP A 471 19.60 12.11 41.20
CA TRP A 471 19.52 10.69 40.92
C TRP A 471 20.36 10.39 39.66
N ASP A 472 20.97 9.20 39.59
CA ASP A 472 21.56 8.74 38.33
C ASP A 472 20.48 8.80 37.24
N PRO A 473 20.75 9.41 36.07
CA PRO A 473 19.80 9.36 34.97
C PRO A 473 19.55 7.87 34.67
N PRO A 474 18.28 7.45 34.47
CA PRO A 474 18.01 6.07 34.10
C PRO A 474 18.86 5.75 32.87
N VAL A 475 19.67 4.69 32.96
CA VAL A 475 20.51 4.20 31.86
C VAL A 475 19.66 4.28 30.60
N ALA A 476 20.08 5.09 29.63
CA ALA A 476 19.33 5.29 28.40
C ALA A 476 19.27 3.95 27.67
N ARG A 477 18.24 3.15 27.97
CA ARG A 477 18.04 1.86 27.35
C ARG A 477 17.63 2.15 25.91
N THR A 478 18.41 1.60 25.00
CA THR A 478 18.10 1.70 23.59
C THR A 478 16.91 0.79 23.33
N GLN A 479 15.80 1.41 22.94
CA GLN A 479 14.53 0.74 22.75
C GLN A 479 14.42 0.26 21.31
N LEU A 480 13.87 -0.93 21.10
CA LEU A 480 13.59 -1.51 19.80
C LEU A 480 12.09 -1.48 19.55
N SER A 481 11.71 -1.31 18.30
CA SER A 481 10.33 -1.42 17.86
C SER A 481 10.21 -2.33 16.64
N GLY A 482 9.09 -3.02 16.57
CA GLY A 482 8.80 -3.95 15.49
C GLY A 482 7.34 -4.38 15.48
N ARG A 483 7.00 -5.31 14.60
CA ARG A 483 5.60 -5.76 14.41
C ARG A 483 5.46 -7.28 14.52
N THR A 484 4.36 -7.73 15.10
CA THR A 484 3.99 -9.15 15.11
C THR A 484 3.42 -9.61 13.76
N GLY A 485 3.20 -10.91 13.58
CA GLY A 485 2.45 -11.42 12.42
C GLY A 485 1.04 -10.80 12.32
N GLY A 486 0.39 -10.58 13.46
CA GLY A 486 -0.87 -9.84 13.60
C GLY A 486 -0.76 -8.32 13.38
N ASP A 487 0.43 -7.82 13.02
CA ASP A 487 0.75 -6.40 12.80
C ASP A 487 0.61 -5.54 14.09
N LEU A 488 0.65 -6.17 15.26
CA LEU A 488 0.68 -5.46 16.53
C LEU A 488 2.07 -4.84 16.70
N ILE A 489 2.12 -3.55 16.98
CA ILE A 489 3.40 -2.87 17.23
C ILE A 489 3.88 -3.26 18.62
N ALA A 490 5.08 -3.80 18.71
CA ALA A 490 5.72 -4.18 19.96
C ALA A 490 6.98 -3.33 20.16
N VAL A 491 7.17 -2.92 21.41
CA VAL A 491 8.29 -2.10 21.85
C VAL A 491 8.97 -2.81 23.01
N PHE A 492 10.28 -2.98 22.95
CA PHE A 492 11.04 -3.73 23.95
C PHE A 492 12.48 -3.22 24.07
N ASP A 493 13.12 -3.49 25.20
CA ASP A 493 14.51 -3.07 25.43
C ASP A 493 15.50 -4.08 24.83
N ALA A 494 16.61 -3.60 24.28
CA ALA A 494 17.72 -4.47 23.92
C ALA A 494 18.38 -5.05 25.19
N PRO A 495 18.69 -6.37 25.23
CA PRO A 495 19.35 -6.96 26.39
C PRO A 495 20.79 -6.42 26.55
N PRO A 496 21.34 -6.40 27.79
CA PRO A 496 22.71 -5.99 28.02
C PRO A 496 23.70 -6.83 27.18
N GLY A 497 24.61 -6.16 26.46
CA GLY A 497 25.67 -6.81 25.68
C GLY A 497 25.29 -7.22 24.26
N VAL A 498 24.05 -7.00 23.81
CA VAL A 498 23.64 -7.17 22.40
C VAL A 498 23.51 -5.80 21.75
N SER A 499 24.10 -5.60 20.58
CA SER A 499 23.90 -4.36 19.82
C SER A 499 22.45 -4.33 19.27
N PRO A 500 21.67 -3.28 19.59
CA PRO A 500 20.31 -3.10 19.06
C PRO A 500 20.24 -3.21 17.53
N GLU A 501 21.27 -2.72 16.85
CA GLU A 501 21.40 -2.73 15.39
C GLU A 501 21.48 -4.15 14.81
N GLU A 502 22.07 -5.10 15.54
CA GLU A 502 22.16 -6.51 15.11
C GLU A 502 20.81 -7.22 15.09
N LEU A 503 19.86 -6.75 15.92
CA LEU A 503 18.51 -7.28 16.00
C LEU A 503 17.61 -6.74 14.89
N VAL A 504 17.94 -5.59 14.31
CA VAL A 504 17.17 -4.98 13.22
C VAL A 504 17.06 -5.95 12.04
N GLY A 505 15.83 -6.08 11.56
CA GLY A 505 15.44 -6.99 10.50
C GLY A 505 15.38 -8.47 10.93
N ARG A 506 15.54 -8.82 12.20
CA ARG A 506 15.37 -10.21 12.66
C ARG A 506 13.95 -10.40 13.21
N ILE A 507 13.50 -11.64 13.25
CA ILE A 507 12.31 -12.03 14.01
C ILE A 507 12.79 -12.53 15.36
N VAL A 508 12.32 -11.92 16.43
CA VAL A 508 12.71 -12.25 17.80
C VAL A 508 11.49 -12.50 18.68
N PRO A 509 11.57 -13.44 19.63
CA PRO A 509 10.47 -13.68 20.57
C PRO A 509 10.47 -12.59 21.65
N VAL A 510 9.30 -11.97 21.89
CA VAL A 510 9.10 -10.93 22.91
C VAL A 510 7.99 -11.36 23.85
N GLU A 511 8.26 -11.36 25.15
CA GLU A 511 7.24 -11.58 26.17
C GLU A 511 6.53 -10.26 26.48
N VAL A 512 5.23 -10.18 26.20
CA VAL A 512 4.44 -8.96 26.37
C VAL A 512 4.14 -8.74 27.85
N ARG A 513 4.67 -7.67 28.44
CA ARG A 513 4.49 -7.30 29.85
C ARG A 513 3.32 -6.36 30.08
N SER A 514 3.06 -5.46 29.14
CA SER A 514 1.97 -4.50 29.22
C SER A 514 1.54 -4.05 27.83
N SER A 515 0.42 -3.34 27.76
CA SER A 515 -0.14 -2.84 26.51
C SER A 515 -0.72 -1.44 26.69
N GLY A 516 -0.77 -0.69 25.59
CA GLY A 516 -1.59 0.50 25.45
C GLY A 516 -2.46 0.42 24.19
N PRO A 517 -3.24 1.46 23.87
CA PRO A 517 -4.13 1.48 22.71
C PRO A 517 -3.42 1.27 21.37
N LEU A 518 -2.12 1.60 21.27
CA LEU A 518 -1.37 1.56 20.01
C LEU A 518 -0.23 0.55 20.00
N ILE A 519 0.33 0.22 21.16
CA ILE A 519 1.56 -0.55 21.26
C ILE A 519 1.51 -1.58 22.39
N LEU A 520 2.19 -2.70 22.16
CA LEU A 520 2.58 -3.67 23.17
C LEU A 520 3.96 -3.30 23.72
N ARG A 521 4.18 -3.54 25.00
CA ARG A 521 5.48 -3.39 25.65
C ARG A 521 5.92 -4.70 26.26
N GLY A 522 7.17 -5.07 26.06
CA GLY A 522 7.67 -6.36 26.52
C GLY A 522 9.18 -6.38 26.67
N ASP A 523 9.68 -7.58 26.95
CA ASP A 523 11.10 -7.88 27.03
C ASP A 523 11.43 -8.98 26.01
N LEU A 524 12.66 -9.00 25.51
CA LEU A 524 13.14 -10.13 24.72
C LEU A 524 13.02 -11.42 25.55
N ALA A 525 12.32 -12.42 25.01
CA ALA A 525 12.20 -13.70 25.68
C ALA A 525 13.56 -14.42 25.68
N PRO A 526 13.92 -15.16 26.75
CA PRO A 526 15.13 -15.96 26.75
C PRO A 526 15.12 -16.95 25.58
N ALA A 527 16.28 -17.14 24.94
CA ALA A 527 16.39 -18.09 23.84
C ALA A 527 15.89 -19.47 24.29
N PRO A 528 15.09 -20.18 23.48
CA PRO A 528 14.66 -21.53 23.82
C PRO A 528 15.90 -22.39 24.05
N ALA A 529 15.95 -23.11 25.17
CA ALA A 529 17.04 -24.01 25.47
C ALA A 529 17.13 -25.10 24.39
N GLY A 530 18.08 -24.98 23.45
CA GLY A 530 18.36 -26.05 22.48
C GLY A 530 18.64 -25.66 21.01
N MET A 531 18.82 -24.40 20.63
CA MET A 531 19.33 -24.05 19.29
C MET A 531 20.73 -23.44 19.40
N GLY A 532 21.74 -24.31 19.33
CA GLY A 532 23.15 -23.96 19.10
C GLY A 532 23.63 -24.54 17.77
#